data_AF-A0AA47MJJ6-F1
#
_entry.id   AF-A0AA47MJJ6-F1
#
_cell.length_a   1.000
_cell.length_b   1.000
_cell.length_c   1.000
_cell.angle_alpha   90.00
_cell.angle_beta   90.00
_cell.angle_gamma   90.00
#
_symmetry.space_group_name_H-M   'P 1'
#
loop_
_entity.id
_entity.type
_entity.pdbx_description
1 polymer ?
#
loop_
_entity_poly.entity_id
_entity_poly.type
_entity_poly.pdbx_seq_one_letter_code
_entity_poly.pdbx_strand_id
1 'polypeptide(L)'
;MTARFTAEQVLEQIFSNVQHDNADSEEEVEDASEEEVGEEYNPEHDASSSEDEIPQAERETFLSINGTIKWSSVGYHKQGRMAEHKVMEMTPGPTTQAVSHAHDIASTFYLFITPAIEKIILEMTNLRGFRLRQLKKDG
;
A
#
# COMPACT_ATOMS: atom_id res chain seq x y z
N MET A 1 -37.32 2.59 20.93
CA MET A 1 -36.06 2.99 21.59
C MET A 1 -34.95 2.81 20.57
N THR A 2 -34.33 3.88 20.10
CA THR A 2 -33.25 3.80 19.09
C THR A 2 -31.94 3.61 19.84
N ALA A 3 -31.36 2.41 19.79
CA ALA A 3 -30.06 2.16 20.37
C ALA A 3 -29.04 3.09 19.69
N ARG A 4 -28.36 3.92 20.50
CA ARG A 4 -27.32 4.83 20.03
C ARG A 4 -25.99 4.14 20.25
N PHE A 5 -25.44 3.57 19.19
CA PHE A 5 -24.09 3.02 19.20
C PHE A 5 -23.07 4.11 18.89
N THR A 6 -21.98 4.10 19.63
CA THR A 6 -20.77 4.86 19.32
C THR A 6 -19.94 4.12 18.28
N ALA A 7 -19.04 4.82 17.57
CA ALA A 7 -18.18 4.18 16.57
C ALA A 7 -17.28 3.09 17.18
N GLU A 8 -16.82 3.29 18.41
CA GLU A 8 -16.05 2.30 19.18
C GLU A 8 -16.87 1.01 19.39
N GLN A 9 -18.14 1.14 19.80
CA GLN A 9 -19.02 -0.02 20.00
C GLN A 9 -19.31 -0.80 18.72
N VAL A 10 -19.41 -0.09 17.58
CA VAL A 10 -19.60 -0.76 16.28
C VAL A 10 -18.34 -1.52 15.87
N LEU A 11 -17.16 -0.94 16.10
CA LEU A 11 -15.90 -1.60 15.79
C LEU A 11 -15.67 -2.82 16.69
N GLU A 12 -15.92 -2.71 18.00
CA GLU A 12 -15.84 -3.86 18.93
C GLU A 12 -16.77 -4.99 18.49
N GLN A 13 -17.98 -4.68 18.02
CA GLN A 13 -18.91 -5.69 17.54
C GLN A 13 -18.43 -6.36 16.24
N ILE A 14 -17.84 -5.61 15.32
CA ILE A 14 -17.27 -6.18 14.08
C ILE A 14 -16.11 -7.12 14.40
N PHE A 15 -15.18 -6.70 15.26
CA PHE A 15 -14.01 -7.52 15.61
C PHE A 15 -14.35 -8.72 16.51
N SER A 16 -15.43 -8.66 17.29
CA SER A 16 -15.91 -9.78 18.09
C SER A 16 -16.51 -10.92 17.25
N ASN A 17 -17.10 -10.59 16.09
CA ASN A 17 -17.74 -11.57 15.20
C ASN A 17 -16.74 -12.36 14.35
N VAL A 18 -15.50 -11.88 14.17
CA VAL A 18 -14.47 -12.56 13.37
C VAL A 18 -13.93 -13.83 14.05
N GLN A 19 -14.10 -13.98 15.37
CA GLN A 19 -13.64 -15.18 16.09
C GLN A 19 -14.58 -16.39 15.97
N HIS A 20 -15.80 -16.25 15.42
CA HIS A 20 -16.78 -17.33 15.46
C HIS A 20 -16.91 -18.15 14.16
N ASP A 21 -16.45 -17.65 13.02
CA ASP A 21 -16.70 -18.28 11.72
C ASP A 21 -15.53 -19.15 11.20
N ASN A 22 -14.58 -19.52 12.06
CA ASN A 22 -13.41 -20.32 11.69
C ASN A 22 -13.52 -21.80 12.08
N ALA A 23 -14.74 -22.31 12.22
CA ALA A 23 -15.01 -23.73 12.41
C ALA A 23 -15.84 -24.23 11.23
N ASP A 24 -15.20 -25.06 10.40
CA ASP A 24 -15.79 -25.97 9.41
C ASP A 24 -15.90 -25.44 7.97
N SER A 25 -14.79 -25.56 7.22
CA SER A 25 -14.84 -25.99 5.82
C SER A 25 -13.45 -26.50 5.40
N GLU A 26 -13.28 -27.82 5.43
CA GLU A 26 -12.15 -28.54 4.85
C GLU A 26 -12.30 -28.50 3.32
N GLU A 27 -11.66 -27.55 2.63
CA GLU A 27 -11.53 -27.60 1.16
C GLU A 27 -10.25 -28.35 0.78
N GLU A 28 -10.40 -29.40 -0.04
CA GLU A 28 -9.31 -30.14 -0.66
C GLU A 28 -8.42 -29.20 -1.49
N VAL A 29 -7.12 -29.20 -1.19
CA VAL A 29 -6.12 -28.50 -2.00
C VAL A 29 -5.81 -29.34 -3.25
N GLU A 30 -6.23 -28.85 -4.43
CA GLU A 30 -5.75 -29.37 -5.72
C GLU A 30 -4.28 -28.95 -5.90
N ASP A 31 -3.40 -29.93 -6.12
CA ASP A 31 -1.96 -29.76 -6.32
C ASP A 31 -1.69 -29.06 -7.67
N ALA A 32 -1.46 -27.75 -7.62
CA ALA A 32 -1.03 -26.96 -8.77
C ALA A 32 0.50 -27.05 -8.91
N SER A 33 0.99 -28.00 -9.70
CA SER A 33 2.41 -28.04 -10.07
C SER A 33 2.71 -26.94 -11.10
N GLU A 34 3.42 -25.89 -10.70
CA GLU A 34 4.00 -24.90 -11.61
C GLU A 34 5.32 -25.44 -12.17
N GLU A 35 5.30 -25.96 -13.40
CA GLU A 35 6.51 -26.22 -14.18
C GLU A 35 7.03 -24.90 -14.75
N GLU A 36 7.96 -24.26 -14.04
CA GLU A 36 8.68 -23.09 -14.55
C GLU A 36 9.64 -23.55 -15.66
N VAL A 37 9.25 -23.32 -16.92
CA VAL A 37 10.16 -23.44 -18.07
C VAL A 37 11.16 -22.30 -17.98
N GLY A 38 12.32 -22.60 -17.39
CA GLY A 38 13.45 -21.68 -17.30
C GLY A 38 14.02 -21.38 -18.69
N GLU A 39 13.62 -20.26 -19.29
CA GLU A 39 14.39 -19.67 -20.37
C GLU A 39 15.56 -18.88 -19.76
N GLU A 40 16.76 -19.42 -19.89
CA GLU A 40 18.02 -18.79 -19.49
C GLU A 40 18.19 -17.47 -20.25
N TYR A 41 18.04 -16.36 -19.54
CA TYR A 41 18.27 -15.02 -20.07
C TYR A 41 19.73 -14.88 -20.53
N ASN A 42 19.94 -14.77 -21.84
CA ASN A 42 21.26 -14.53 -22.43
C ASN A 42 21.55 -13.01 -22.50
N PRO A 43 22.49 -12.47 -21.69
CA PRO A 43 22.80 -11.04 -21.67
C PRO A 43 23.60 -10.56 -22.89
N GLU A 44 24.10 -11.45 -23.74
CA GLU A 44 24.99 -11.09 -24.86
C GLU A 44 24.27 -10.39 -26.03
N HIS A 45 22.94 -10.32 -26.01
CA HIS A 45 22.18 -9.72 -27.11
C HIS A 45 21.96 -8.20 -26.99
N ASP A 46 22.38 -7.57 -25.89
CA ASP A 46 22.20 -6.12 -25.66
C ASP A 46 23.50 -5.30 -25.84
N ALA A 47 24.58 -5.94 -26.29
CA ALA A 47 25.86 -5.29 -26.58
C ALA A 47 25.92 -4.62 -27.97
N SER A 48 24.79 -4.15 -28.49
CA SER A 48 24.78 -3.23 -29.64
C SER A 48 24.58 -1.81 -29.13
N SER A 49 25.69 -1.22 -28.67
CA SER A 49 25.84 0.22 -28.47
C SER A 49 25.59 0.95 -29.80
N SER A 50 24.34 1.28 -30.12
CA SER A 50 24.03 2.38 -31.03
C SER A 50 23.96 3.66 -30.20
N GLU A 51 24.86 4.59 -30.50
CA GLU A 51 24.79 5.98 -30.06
C GLU A 51 23.58 6.64 -30.74
N ASP A 52 22.36 6.26 -30.35
CA ASP A 52 21.16 6.97 -30.75
C ASP A 52 21.00 8.18 -29.83
N GLU A 53 21.28 9.37 -30.38
CA GLU A 53 20.88 10.64 -29.80
C GLU A 53 19.39 10.59 -29.46
N ILE A 54 19.09 10.42 -28.17
CA ILE A 54 17.72 10.50 -27.66
C ILE A 54 17.22 11.92 -27.98
N PRO A 55 16.17 12.09 -28.81
CA PRO A 55 15.59 13.42 -29.03
C PRO A 55 15.22 13.98 -27.66
N GLN A 56 15.60 15.24 -27.39
CA GLN A 56 15.21 15.93 -26.16
C GLN A 56 13.68 15.97 -26.09
N ALA A 57 13.07 14.95 -25.49
CA ALA A 57 11.68 14.97 -25.11
C ALA A 57 11.50 16.19 -24.23
N GLU A 58 10.63 17.09 -24.66
CA GLU A 58 10.36 18.35 -24.00
C GLU A 58 10.05 18.06 -22.52
N ARG A 59 10.89 18.57 -21.61
CA ARG A 59 10.80 18.27 -20.18
C ARG A 59 9.58 18.97 -19.59
N GLU A 60 8.43 18.32 -19.67
CA GLU A 60 7.21 18.82 -19.04
C GLU A 60 7.34 18.81 -17.51
N THR A 61 6.99 19.95 -16.92
CA THR A 61 7.08 20.17 -15.47
C THR A 61 5.73 20.65 -14.95
N PHE A 62 5.15 19.92 -14.01
CA PHE A 62 3.85 20.18 -13.44
C PHE A 62 3.97 20.71 -12.02
N LEU A 63 3.14 21.68 -11.64
CA LEU A 63 3.11 22.26 -10.30
C LEU A 63 1.85 21.81 -9.56
N SER A 64 1.96 21.59 -8.25
CA SER A 64 0.79 21.43 -7.40
C SER A 64 -0.07 22.70 -7.39
N ILE A 65 -1.33 22.57 -6.97
CA ILE A 65 -2.30 23.67 -6.91
C ILE A 65 -1.78 24.86 -6.08
N ASN A 66 -0.99 24.61 -5.04
CA ASN A 66 -0.35 25.63 -4.21
C ASN A 66 1.08 25.99 -4.66
N GLY A 67 1.53 25.51 -5.81
CA GLY A 67 2.86 25.77 -6.39
C GLY A 67 4.05 25.21 -5.62
N THR A 68 3.82 24.45 -4.54
CA THR A 68 4.87 24.02 -3.62
C THR A 68 5.59 22.77 -4.11
N ILE A 69 4.88 21.86 -4.78
CA ILE A 69 5.43 20.59 -5.28
C ILE A 69 5.57 20.69 -6.79
N LYS A 70 6.72 20.24 -7.30
CA LYS A 70 7.05 20.22 -8.72
C LYS A 70 7.35 18.80 -9.16
N TRP A 71 6.66 18.37 -10.20
CA TRP A 71 6.81 17.05 -10.81
C TRP A 71 7.42 17.21 -12.20
N SER A 72 8.32 16.32 -12.59
CA SER A 72 8.87 16.28 -13.95
C SER A 72 8.52 14.97 -14.62
N SER A 73 8.23 15.03 -15.93
CA SER A 73 8.05 13.83 -16.77
C SER A 73 9.31 12.98 -16.89
N VAL A 74 10.47 13.55 -16.55
CA VAL A 74 11.77 12.88 -16.55
C VAL A 74 12.21 12.64 -15.11
N GLY A 75 12.63 11.40 -14.82
CA GLY A 75 13.23 11.04 -13.54
C GLY A 75 14.54 11.80 -13.29
N TYR A 76 14.88 12.05 -12.02
CA TYR A 76 16.15 12.68 -11.69
C TYR A 76 17.31 11.85 -12.25
N HIS A 77 18.12 12.44 -13.14
CA HIS A 77 19.33 11.81 -13.63
C HIS A 77 20.32 11.74 -12.45
N LYS A 78 20.35 10.59 -11.77
CA LYS A 78 21.32 10.32 -10.71
C LYS A 78 22.64 9.90 -11.36
N GLN A 79 23.49 10.86 -11.74
CA GLN A 79 24.93 10.63 -11.85
C GLN A 79 25.51 10.61 -10.44
N GLY A 80 25.33 9.50 -9.74
CA GLY A 80 25.91 9.28 -8.43
C GLY A 80 26.09 7.78 -8.26
N ARG A 81 27.34 7.36 -8.02
CA ARG A 81 27.79 5.96 -7.83
C ARG A 81 26.65 5.10 -7.31
N MET A 82 26.02 4.37 -8.22
CA MET A 82 25.00 3.42 -7.85
C MET A 82 25.69 2.37 -7.00
N ALA A 83 25.07 2.01 -5.88
CA ALA A 83 25.32 0.72 -5.25
C ALA A 83 24.75 -0.38 -6.17
N GLU A 84 25.24 -0.45 -7.42
CA GLU A 84 24.80 -1.38 -8.47
C GLU A 84 24.89 -2.83 -7.99
N HIS A 85 25.82 -3.13 -7.08
CA HIS A 85 25.99 -4.49 -6.53
C HIS A 85 25.09 -4.83 -5.34
N LYS A 86 24.45 -3.86 -4.67
CA LYS A 86 23.68 -4.13 -3.44
C LYS A 86 22.18 -4.33 -3.67
N VAL A 87 21.69 -3.92 -4.83
CA VAL A 87 20.27 -4.09 -5.20
C VAL A 87 19.98 -5.55 -5.60
N MET A 88 20.98 -6.29 -6.10
CA MET A 88 20.81 -7.67 -6.59
C MET A 88 20.80 -8.75 -5.49
N GLU A 89 21.13 -8.43 -4.23
CA GLU A 89 21.14 -9.40 -3.12
C GLU A 89 19.97 -9.23 -2.13
N MET A 90 18.91 -8.52 -2.51
CA MET A 90 17.70 -8.48 -1.69
C MET A 90 16.74 -9.58 -2.11
N THR A 91 16.46 -10.52 -1.20
CA THR A 91 15.37 -11.48 -1.37
C THR A 91 14.05 -10.71 -1.42
N PRO A 92 13.23 -10.87 -2.48
CA PRO A 92 11.91 -10.26 -2.55
C PRO A 92 11.03 -10.71 -1.39
N GLY A 93 10.23 -9.80 -0.83
CA GLY A 93 9.26 -10.14 0.21
C GLY A 93 9.04 -9.04 1.24
N PRO A 94 8.18 -9.30 2.24
CA PRO A 94 8.00 -8.41 3.37
C PRO A 94 9.31 -8.17 4.11
N THR A 95 9.50 -6.96 4.63
CA THR A 95 10.67 -6.68 5.46
C THR A 95 10.64 -7.53 6.73
N THR A 96 11.81 -7.79 7.31
CA THR A 96 11.91 -8.48 8.62
C THR A 96 11.07 -7.80 9.69
N GLN A 97 10.93 -6.48 9.63
CA GLN A 97 10.08 -5.70 10.51
C GLN A 97 8.59 -5.95 10.27
N ALA A 98 8.14 -6.04 9.01
CA ALA A 98 6.73 -6.35 8.70
C ALA A 98 6.37 -7.76 9.20
N VAL A 99 7.26 -8.73 8.98
CA VAL A 99 7.08 -10.11 9.45
C VAL A 99 6.99 -10.16 10.99
N SER A 100 7.83 -9.40 11.71
CA SER A 100 7.81 -9.45 13.17
C SER A 100 6.55 -8.86 13.83
N HIS A 101 5.71 -8.15 13.07
CA HIS A 101 4.45 -7.56 13.55
C HIS A 101 3.19 -8.24 12.97
N ALA A 102 3.36 -9.21 12.06
CA ALA A 102 2.28 -9.95 11.41
C ALA A 102 1.97 -11.26 12.16
N HIS A 103 1.40 -11.15 13.36
CA HIS A 103 1.06 -12.31 14.21
C HIS A 103 -0.23 -13.05 13.77
N ASP A 104 -1.17 -12.31 13.19
CA ASP A 104 -2.44 -12.79 12.64
C ASP A 104 -2.90 -11.92 11.46
N ILE A 105 -3.97 -12.32 10.77
CA ILE A 105 -4.49 -11.56 9.62
C ILE A 105 -4.83 -10.11 10.01
N ALA A 106 -5.41 -9.87 11.18
CA ALA A 106 -5.79 -8.52 11.63
C ALA A 106 -4.56 -7.62 11.85
N SER A 107 -3.50 -8.16 12.44
CA SER A 107 -2.24 -7.46 12.70
C SER A 107 -1.55 -6.97 11.42
N THR A 108 -1.73 -7.68 10.30
CA THR A 108 -1.22 -7.23 9.00
C THR A 108 -1.87 -5.93 8.53
N PHE A 109 -3.16 -5.71 8.85
CA PHE A 109 -3.84 -4.46 8.51
C PHE A 109 -3.29 -3.27 9.31
N TYR A 110 -2.86 -3.48 10.56
CA TYR A 110 -2.26 -2.42 11.39
C TYR A 110 -0.88 -1.96 10.90
N LEU A 111 -0.20 -2.75 10.04
CA LEU A 111 1.01 -2.29 9.33
C LEU A 111 0.69 -1.11 8.39
N PHE A 112 -0.52 -1.07 7.84
CA PHE A 112 -0.96 -0.03 6.90
C PHE A 112 -1.83 1.01 7.60
N ILE A 113 -2.74 0.58 8.46
CA ILE A 113 -3.62 1.44 9.26
C ILE A 113 -3.02 1.56 10.66
N THR A 114 -1.98 2.37 10.75
CA THR A 114 -1.32 2.63 12.04
C THR A 114 -2.28 3.35 13.01
N PRO A 115 -2.03 3.28 14.34
CA PRO A 115 -2.84 4.00 15.33
C PRO A 115 -2.95 5.52 15.08
N ALA A 116 -1.93 6.12 14.44
CA ALA A 116 -1.96 7.52 14.07
C ALA A 116 -2.99 7.79 12.94
N ILE A 117 -3.05 6.91 11.94
CA ILE A 117 -4.01 7.00 10.84
C ILE A 117 -5.43 6.73 11.37
N GLU A 118 -5.60 5.70 12.19
CA GLU A 118 -6.87 5.40 12.86
C GLU A 118 -7.41 6.62 13.62
N LYS A 119 -6.56 7.28 14.41
CA LYS A 119 -6.92 8.50 15.14
C LYS A 119 -7.40 9.62 14.22
N ILE A 120 -6.73 9.84 13.08
CA ILE A 120 -7.13 10.85 12.09
C ILE A 120 -8.52 10.51 11.53
N ILE A 121 -8.75 9.25 11.17
CA ILE A 121 -10.03 8.78 10.64
C ILE A 121 -11.15 9.02 11.67
N LEU A 122 -10.93 8.64 12.92
CA LEU A 122 -11.89 8.83 14.00
C LEU A 122 -12.20 10.31 14.23
N GLU A 123 -11.17 11.17 14.32
CA GLU A 123 -11.33 12.61 14.53
C GLU A 123 -12.15 13.26 13.41
N MET A 124 -11.78 12.99 12.15
CA MET A 124 -12.43 13.56 10.98
C MET A 124 -13.87 13.08 10.84
N THR A 125 -14.13 11.81 11.13
CA THR A 125 -15.49 11.23 11.09
C THR A 125 -16.37 11.80 12.18
N ASN A 126 -15.85 11.93 13.41
CA ASN A 126 -16.57 12.54 14.53
C ASN A 126 -16.90 14.02 14.25
N LEU A 127 -15.96 14.78 13.71
CA LEU A 127 -16.16 16.17 13.32
C LEU A 127 -17.27 16.29 12.27
N ARG A 128 -17.28 15.42 11.26
CA ARG A 128 -18.34 15.38 10.24
C ARG A 128 -19.69 15.02 10.85
N GLY A 129 -19.72 14.01 11.73
CA GLY A 129 -20.93 13.59 12.44
C GLY A 129 -21.51 14.71 13.31
N PHE A 130 -20.66 15.48 14.00
CA PHE A 130 -21.11 16.64 14.78
C PHE A 130 -21.78 17.71 13.90
N ARG A 131 -21.15 18.08 12.78
CA ARG A 131 -21.70 19.09 11.84
C ARG A 131 -23.07 18.70 11.31
N LEU A 132 -23.25 17.43 10.92
CA LEU A 132 -24.53 16.93 10.41
C LEU A 132 -25.62 16.94 11.48
N ARG A 133 -25.27 16.64 12.75
CA ARG A 133 -26.22 16.71 13.87
C ARG A 133 -26.67 18.13 14.18
N GLN A 134 -25.81 19.13 14.02
CA GLN A 134 -26.18 20.53 14.22
C GLN A 134 -27.08 21.04 13.10
N LEU A 135 -26.75 20.76 11.83
CA LEU A 135 -27.59 21.12 10.68
C LEU A 135 -29.02 20.55 10.77
N LYS A 136 -29.19 19.35 11.35
CA LYS A 136 -30.51 18.74 11.55
C LYS A 136 -31.30 19.33 12.72
N LYS A 137 -30.66 20.06 13.65
CA LYS A 137 -31.35 20.75 14.74
C LYS A 137 -31.82 22.15 14.35
N ASP A 138 -31.17 22.75 13.38
CA ASP A 138 -31.38 24.15 12.98
C ASP A 138 -32.36 24.31 11.79
N GLY A 139 -32.96 23.23 11.30
CA GLY A 139 -33.96 23.21 10.22
C GLY A 139 -35.19 22.40 10.57
#